data_AF-A0A6P7KXV6-F1
#
_entry.id   AF-A0A6P7KXV6-F1
#
_cell.length_a   1.000
_cell.length_b   1.000
_cell.length_c   1.000
_cell.angle_alpha   90.00
_cell.angle_beta   90.00
_cell.angle_gamma   90.00
#
_symmetry.space_group_name_H-M   'P 1'
#
loop_
_entity.id
_entity.type
_entity.pdbx_description
1 polymer ?
#
loop_
_entity_poly.entity_id
_entity_poly.type
_entity_poly.pdbx_seq_one_letter_code
_entity_poly.pdbx_strand_id
1 'polypeptide(L)'
;MAACSVRWALNRFRCLAGSPIRISAGLGSVTSQHVAGKQLACWEKVSRHESVWRNVLSVERGGRRRRRLLWAAVALSLFRGSDDEHDEAQRREDEMLLLLKKAKLSIHRGQLPAASIFLHQAVTLAHQTHNHQAIVYTYSLMANLAYIQGQLDHAEKLFKAAMSFMLSGGTPEDDNAVIEMSLKLATIYAEQNKVELAEHGFRFCTESLEAKLEKQNALPAEEKPDEQEALRKDTRLLLGLCFDSRARYRASNLHLNLAAQDYQKALNICRQEQGDTHPQTLVLMSDLATVLDLQGRHDDALVLVQQAVDVSRSAGHPDQHVLLGNLAGILLHKGQLDDSARFYQEALVLAQQAGDQEAIDQMQEGLKEVKKRRDKATQD
;
A
#
# COMPACT_ATOMS: atom_id res chain seq x y z
N MET A 1 23.68 18.97 -10.66
CA MET A 1 22.86 19.53 -9.57
C MET A 1 21.38 19.14 -9.66
N ALA A 2 20.78 19.01 -10.85
CA ALA A 2 19.42 18.47 -11.01
C ALA A 2 19.28 16.99 -10.57
N ALA A 3 20.21 16.10 -10.94
CA ALA A 3 20.13 14.66 -10.62
C ALA A 3 20.18 14.32 -9.11
N CYS A 4 20.78 15.18 -8.26
CA CYS A 4 20.84 14.98 -6.80
C CYS A 4 19.55 15.46 -6.11
N SER A 5 18.93 16.53 -6.64
CA SER A 5 17.63 17.04 -6.18
C SER A 5 16.49 16.09 -6.55
N VAL A 6 16.57 15.48 -7.73
CA VAL A 6 15.52 14.58 -8.19
C VAL A 6 15.52 13.25 -7.42
N ARG A 7 16.70 12.69 -7.10
CA ARG A 7 16.79 11.50 -6.20
C ARG A 7 16.27 11.77 -4.79
N TRP A 8 16.30 13.03 -4.34
CA TRP A 8 15.78 13.48 -3.05
C TRP A 8 14.26 13.66 -3.05
N ALA A 9 13.68 14.29 -4.08
CA ALA A 9 12.24 14.43 -4.24
C ALA A 9 11.51 13.09 -4.47
N LEU A 10 12.20 12.12 -5.10
CA LEU A 10 11.66 10.79 -5.37
C LEU A 10 11.81 9.83 -4.18
N ASN A 11 12.86 9.99 -3.38
CA ASN A 11 12.97 9.33 -2.08
C ASN A 11 11.90 9.83 -1.08
N ARG A 12 11.30 11.02 -1.32
CA ARG A 12 10.27 11.64 -0.47
C ARG A 12 8.90 10.94 -0.52
N PHE A 13 8.65 10.10 -1.54
CA PHE A 13 7.43 9.28 -1.64
C PHE A 13 7.62 7.84 -1.13
N ARG A 14 8.74 7.57 -0.44
CA ARG A 14 8.81 6.43 0.48
C ARG A 14 7.93 6.73 1.69
N CYS A 15 6.69 6.25 1.61
CA CYS A 15 5.73 6.13 2.71
C CYS A 15 5.07 7.43 3.20
N LEU A 16 3.76 7.51 3.00
CA LEU A 16 2.89 8.03 4.05
C LEU A 16 3.11 7.18 5.31
N ALA A 17 3.36 7.89 6.42
CA ALA A 17 3.92 7.46 7.70
C ALA A 17 5.43 7.19 7.63
N GLY A 18 6.23 7.95 8.41
CA GLY A 18 7.64 8.17 8.07
C GLY A 18 8.82 7.49 8.81
N SER A 19 9.82 8.32 9.07
CA SER A 19 11.17 8.19 9.62
C SER A 19 12.27 7.85 8.58
N PRO A 20 13.21 8.78 8.30
CA PRO A 20 14.33 8.56 7.39
C PRO A 20 15.51 7.89 8.12
N ILE A 21 16.22 6.99 7.44
CA ILE A 21 17.61 6.66 7.82
C ILE A 21 18.53 7.49 6.92
N ARG A 22 19.27 8.42 7.53
CA ARG A 22 20.39 9.13 6.90
C ARG A 22 21.49 8.13 6.53
N ILE A 23 21.97 8.20 5.30
CA ILE A 23 23.27 7.66 4.91
C ILE A 23 24.32 8.71 5.31
N SER A 24 25.04 8.47 6.40
CA SER A 24 26.36 9.08 6.64
C SER A 24 27.41 7.99 6.60
N ALA A 25 28.44 8.17 5.77
CA ALA A 25 29.61 7.32 5.75
C ALA A 25 30.29 7.32 7.12
N GLY A 26 30.32 6.16 7.80
CA GLY A 26 30.96 5.98 9.10
C GLY A 26 30.43 4.72 9.78
N LEU A 27 31.31 3.73 9.98
CA LEU A 27 31.03 2.41 10.55
C LEU A 27 30.28 2.49 11.91
N GLY A 28 29.11 1.86 12.00
CA GLY A 28 28.36 1.65 13.24
C GLY A 28 26.97 1.05 12.99
N SER A 29 26.75 -0.19 13.44
CA SER A 29 25.53 -0.98 13.24
C SER A 29 24.36 -0.53 14.11
N VAL A 30 23.23 -0.10 13.52
CA VAL A 30 21.91 0.02 14.19
C VAL A 30 20.78 -0.39 13.23
N THR A 31 19.70 -0.95 13.79
CA THR A 31 18.84 -2.02 13.29
C THR A 31 17.64 -1.61 12.40
N SER A 32 17.37 -2.46 11.41
CA SER A 32 16.46 -2.33 10.24
C SER A 32 14.94 -2.46 10.50
N GLN A 33 14.43 -2.37 11.73
CA GLN A 33 13.06 -2.83 12.06
C GLN A 33 11.93 -1.82 11.80
N HIS A 34 12.19 -0.50 11.74
CA HIS A 34 11.13 0.53 11.73
C HIS A 34 10.65 1.00 10.34
N VAL A 35 11.53 0.97 9.33
CA VAL A 35 11.27 1.52 7.98
C VAL A 35 10.09 0.86 7.28
N ALA A 36 9.80 -0.38 7.67
CA ALA A 36 9.06 -1.21 6.79
C ALA A 36 7.69 -1.63 7.36
N GLY A 37 7.51 -1.49 8.68
CA GLY A 37 6.15 -1.39 9.26
C GLY A 37 5.29 -0.29 8.63
N LYS A 38 5.91 0.74 8.02
CA LYS A 38 5.21 1.85 7.36
C LYS A 38 5.04 1.67 5.84
N GLN A 39 5.97 0.99 5.17
CA GLN A 39 5.69 0.44 3.83
C GLN A 39 4.48 -0.50 3.87
N LEU A 40 4.37 -1.33 4.91
CA LEU A 40 3.24 -2.24 5.09
C LEU A 40 1.95 -1.48 5.46
N ALA A 41 2.01 -0.30 6.08
CA ALA A 41 0.83 0.59 6.23
C ALA A 41 0.40 1.21 4.89
N CYS A 42 1.33 1.51 3.97
CA CYS A 42 1.00 1.88 2.59
C CYS A 42 0.37 0.69 1.87
N TRP A 43 0.95 -0.51 1.94
CA TRP A 43 0.39 -1.73 1.36
C TRP A 43 -0.92 -2.20 2.03
N GLU A 44 -1.15 -2.02 3.33
CA GLU A 44 -2.39 -2.37 4.05
C GLU A 44 -3.48 -1.31 3.91
N LYS A 45 -3.12 -0.01 3.86
CA LYS A 45 -4.10 1.06 3.56
C LYS A 45 -4.52 1.01 2.08
N VAL A 46 -3.60 0.67 1.19
CA VAL A 46 -3.83 0.44 -0.26
C VAL A 46 -4.56 -0.89 -0.50
N SER A 47 -4.15 -1.98 0.15
CA SER A 47 -4.88 -3.27 0.18
C SER A 47 -6.06 -3.21 1.17
N ARG A 48 -6.96 -2.22 1.02
CA ARG A 48 -8.39 -2.39 1.40
C ARG A 48 -9.08 -3.49 0.59
N HIS A 49 -8.32 -4.14 -0.30
CA HIS A 49 -8.60 -5.37 -1.00
C HIS A 49 -8.32 -6.67 -0.21
N GLU A 50 -8.35 -6.62 1.13
CA GLU A 50 -8.75 -7.79 1.95
C GLU A 50 -10.20 -8.28 1.61
N SER A 51 -10.81 -7.90 0.48
CA SER A 51 -12.04 -8.53 -0.03
C SER A 51 -11.83 -9.99 -0.41
N VAL A 52 -10.67 -10.34 -0.99
CA VAL A 52 -10.38 -11.72 -1.41
C VAL A 52 -10.21 -12.65 -0.21
N TRP A 53 -9.53 -12.18 0.84
CA TRP A 53 -9.27 -12.95 2.07
C TRP A 53 -10.26 -12.67 3.18
N ARG A 54 -11.26 -11.82 2.94
CA ARG A 54 -12.33 -11.52 3.90
C ARG A 54 -12.95 -12.80 4.40
N ASN A 55 -13.16 -13.79 3.52
CA ASN A 55 -13.71 -15.10 3.83
C ASN A 55 -12.86 -15.95 4.80
N VAL A 56 -11.53 -15.81 4.80
CA VAL A 56 -10.64 -16.52 5.73
C VAL A 56 -10.73 -15.92 7.14
N LEU A 57 -11.01 -14.62 7.25
CA LEU A 57 -11.14 -13.90 8.53
C LEU A 57 -12.60 -13.72 9.00
N SER A 58 -13.60 -13.89 8.14
CA SER A 58 -15.02 -13.55 8.38
C SER A 58 -15.90 -14.73 8.80
N VAL A 59 -15.32 -15.89 9.15
CA VAL A 59 -16.04 -17.06 9.68
C VAL A 59 -16.90 -16.74 10.93
N GLU A 60 -16.71 -15.57 11.58
CA GLU A 60 -17.37 -15.23 12.84
C GLU A 60 -18.77 -14.58 12.80
N ARG A 61 -19.52 -14.51 11.68
CA ARG A 61 -20.91 -13.92 11.75
C ARG A 61 -22.08 -14.69 11.13
N GLY A 62 -21.87 -15.77 10.37
CA GLY A 62 -22.97 -16.49 9.70
C GLY A 62 -23.42 -17.82 10.33
N GLY A 63 -22.52 -18.55 11.00
CA GLY A 63 -22.75 -19.98 11.33
C GLY A 63 -23.39 -20.27 12.69
N ARG A 64 -23.38 -19.33 13.64
CA ARG A 64 -23.70 -19.64 15.05
C ARG A 64 -25.19 -19.76 15.40
N ARG A 65 -26.12 -19.39 14.49
CA ARG A 65 -27.56 -19.28 14.84
C ARG A 65 -28.52 -20.21 14.11
N ARG A 66 -28.09 -21.05 13.15
CA ARG A 66 -29.02 -21.87 12.34
C ARG A 66 -28.94 -23.39 12.51
N ARG A 67 -28.17 -23.91 13.47
CA ARG A 67 -28.06 -25.36 13.75
C ARG A 67 -28.39 -25.76 15.21
N ARG A 68 -29.30 -25.04 15.89
CA ARG A 68 -29.72 -25.38 17.27
C ARG A 68 -31.20 -25.73 17.42
N LEU A 69 -31.92 -26.04 16.35
CA LEU A 69 -33.29 -26.54 16.42
C LEU A 69 -33.40 -27.79 15.55
N LEU A 70 -33.92 -28.87 16.14
CA LEU A 70 -33.87 -30.29 15.74
C LEU A 70 -32.47 -30.88 15.96
N TRP A 71 -32.21 -31.67 17.00
CA TRP A 71 -32.90 -32.92 17.34
C TRP A 71 -32.95 -33.17 18.84
N ALA A 72 -34.14 -33.48 19.36
CA ALA A 72 -34.31 -34.15 20.63
C ALA A 72 -34.33 -35.67 20.39
N ALA A 73 -33.47 -36.37 21.13
CA ALA A 73 -33.50 -37.79 21.51
C ALA A 73 -33.75 -38.85 20.43
N VAL A 74 -32.73 -39.68 20.15
CA VAL A 74 -32.64 -41.11 20.56
C VAL A 74 -31.19 -41.55 20.33
N ALA A 75 -30.57 -42.11 21.37
CA ALA A 75 -29.23 -42.69 21.31
C ALA A 75 -29.23 -44.00 20.52
N LEU A 76 -28.27 -44.17 19.60
CA LEU A 76 -27.76 -45.47 19.16
C LEU A 76 -26.29 -45.33 18.73
N SER A 77 -25.47 -46.14 19.39
CA SER A 77 -24.03 -46.04 19.59
C SER A 77 -23.18 -46.47 18.39
N LEU A 78 -23.35 -45.86 17.21
CA LEU A 78 -22.56 -46.19 16.01
C LEU A 78 -21.99 -45.01 15.21
N PHE A 79 -22.03 -43.79 15.73
CA PHE A 79 -21.32 -42.64 15.18
C PHE A 79 -20.54 -41.94 16.28
N ARG A 80 -19.32 -42.39 16.54
CA ARG A 80 -18.37 -41.70 17.43
C ARG A 80 -17.13 -41.20 16.70
N GLY A 81 -17.03 -41.44 15.39
CA GLY A 81 -15.86 -41.07 14.57
C GLY A 81 -16.02 -39.77 13.78
N SER A 82 -17.21 -39.48 13.25
CA SER A 82 -17.42 -38.32 12.37
C SER A 82 -17.51 -36.98 13.11
N ASP A 83 -18.08 -36.99 14.32
CA ASP A 83 -18.23 -35.76 15.13
C ASP A 83 -16.88 -35.32 15.72
N ASP A 84 -16.02 -36.26 16.10
CA ASP A 84 -14.69 -35.98 16.65
C ASP A 84 -13.70 -35.46 15.56
N GLU A 85 -13.74 -36.00 14.33
CA GLU A 85 -12.90 -35.52 13.22
C GLU A 85 -13.29 -34.11 12.74
N HIS A 86 -14.58 -33.80 12.69
CA HIS A 86 -15.05 -32.46 12.34
C HIS A 86 -14.64 -31.43 13.42
N ASP A 87 -14.75 -31.82 14.68
CA ASP A 87 -14.27 -31.02 15.81
C ASP A 87 -12.74 -30.80 15.77
N GLU A 88 -11.95 -31.81 15.38
CA GLU A 88 -10.50 -31.67 15.25
C GLU A 88 -10.10 -30.76 14.08
N ALA A 89 -10.72 -30.93 12.90
CA ALA A 89 -10.46 -30.08 11.75
C ALA A 89 -10.76 -28.62 12.07
N GLN A 90 -11.91 -28.37 12.74
CA GLN A 90 -12.30 -27.04 13.15
C GLN A 90 -11.37 -26.45 14.21
N ARG A 91 -10.87 -27.25 15.17
CA ARG A 91 -9.85 -26.81 16.14
C ARG A 91 -8.55 -26.41 15.45
N ARG A 92 -8.11 -27.14 14.41
CA ARG A 92 -6.90 -26.80 13.64
C ARG A 92 -7.09 -25.50 12.86
N GLU A 93 -8.27 -25.27 12.28
CA GLU A 93 -8.61 -23.99 11.63
C GLU A 93 -8.63 -22.82 12.63
N ASP A 94 -9.24 -22.99 13.80
CA ASP A 94 -9.28 -21.97 14.86
C ASP A 94 -7.87 -21.65 15.39
N GLU A 95 -7.02 -22.66 15.58
CA GLU A 95 -5.62 -22.49 15.98
C GLU A 95 -4.82 -21.73 14.91
N MET A 96 -4.99 -22.08 13.65
CA MET A 96 -4.38 -21.39 12.52
C MET A 96 -4.80 -19.91 12.46
N LEU A 97 -6.10 -19.63 12.58
CA LEU A 97 -6.63 -18.28 12.62
C LEU A 97 -6.06 -17.47 13.79
N LEU A 98 -5.91 -18.10 14.96
CA LEU A 98 -5.30 -17.48 16.13
C LEU A 98 -3.82 -17.12 15.87
N LEU A 99 -3.05 -18.02 15.24
CA LEU A 99 -1.66 -17.76 14.87
C LEU A 99 -1.54 -16.59 13.90
N LEU A 100 -2.39 -16.53 12.87
CA LEU A 100 -2.44 -15.42 11.91
C LEU A 100 -2.79 -14.09 12.58
N LYS A 101 -3.78 -14.08 13.48
CA LYS A 101 -4.15 -12.90 14.28
C LYS A 101 -2.99 -12.44 15.17
N LYS A 102 -2.29 -13.37 15.83
CA LYS A 102 -1.09 -13.06 16.65
C LYS A 102 0.03 -12.49 15.80
N ALA A 103 0.30 -13.06 14.63
CA ALA A 103 1.30 -12.56 13.69
C ALA A 103 1.01 -11.11 13.28
N LYS A 104 -0.22 -10.82 12.83
CA LYS A 104 -0.63 -9.46 12.43
C LYS A 104 -0.49 -8.46 13.58
N LEU A 105 -0.91 -8.84 14.79
CA LEU A 105 -0.75 -8.00 15.98
C LEU A 105 0.73 -7.75 16.32
N SER A 106 1.58 -8.77 16.21
CA SER A 106 3.03 -8.62 16.42
C SER A 106 3.67 -7.71 15.37
N ILE A 107 3.24 -7.78 14.10
CA ILE A 107 3.68 -6.85 13.04
C ILE A 107 3.30 -5.41 13.40
N HIS A 108 2.03 -5.17 13.78
CA HIS A 108 1.57 -3.83 14.20
C HIS A 108 2.35 -3.27 15.40
N ARG A 109 2.83 -4.14 16.30
CA ARG A 109 3.66 -3.76 17.46
C ARG A 109 5.15 -3.63 17.13
N GLY A 110 5.57 -3.85 15.88
CA GLY A 110 6.97 -3.87 15.48
C GLY A 110 7.76 -5.10 15.97
N GLN A 111 7.08 -6.10 16.53
CA GLN A 111 7.67 -7.34 17.06
C GLN A 111 7.90 -8.34 15.92
N LEU A 112 8.71 -7.96 14.94
CA LEU A 112 8.91 -8.73 13.70
C LEU A 112 9.42 -10.18 13.93
N PRO A 113 10.34 -10.46 14.89
CA PRO A 113 10.76 -11.83 15.16
C PRO A 113 9.63 -12.71 15.69
N ALA A 114 8.79 -12.18 16.58
CA ALA A 114 7.62 -12.89 17.11
C ALA A 114 6.60 -13.18 16.00
N ALA A 115 6.34 -12.20 15.13
CA ALA A 115 5.48 -12.38 13.97
C ALA A 115 5.98 -13.51 13.06
N SER A 116 7.29 -13.57 12.81
CA SER A 116 7.89 -14.63 12.01
C SER A 116 7.59 -16.02 12.59
N ILE A 117 7.75 -16.21 13.91
CA ILE A 117 7.47 -17.49 14.57
C ILE A 117 6.01 -17.91 14.36
N PHE A 118 5.07 -17.00 14.59
CA PHE A 118 3.65 -17.29 14.41
C PHE A 118 3.30 -17.66 12.96
N LEU A 119 3.90 -16.98 11.97
CA LEU A 119 3.66 -17.29 10.56
C LEU A 119 4.24 -18.64 10.14
N HIS A 120 5.42 -19.03 10.66
CA HIS A 120 5.98 -20.36 10.39
C HIS A 120 5.11 -21.47 10.98
N GLN A 121 4.56 -21.27 12.19
CA GLN A 121 3.60 -22.21 12.78
C GLN A 121 2.31 -22.28 11.95
N ALA A 122 1.79 -21.13 11.52
CA ALA A 122 0.57 -21.07 10.72
C ALA A 122 0.72 -21.78 9.37
N VAL A 123 1.85 -21.61 8.66
CA VAL A 123 2.04 -22.23 7.35
C VAL A 123 2.20 -23.74 7.46
N THR A 124 2.87 -24.25 8.51
CA THR A 124 2.94 -25.69 8.78
C THR A 124 1.55 -26.27 8.99
N LEU A 125 0.72 -25.61 9.80
CA LEU A 125 -0.64 -26.07 10.06
C LEU A 125 -1.51 -26.00 8.80
N ALA A 126 -1.38 -24.92 8.00
CA ALA A 126 -2.11 -24.77 6.74
C ALA A 126 -1.80 -25.88 5.72
N HIS A 127 -0.54 -26.32 5.64
CA HIS A 127 -0.14 -27.47 4.82
C HIS A 127 -0.71 -28.78 5.37
N GLN A 128 -0.70 -29.00 6.68
CA GLN A 128 -1.26 -30.20 7.31
C GLN A 128 -2.77 -30.33 7.12
N THR A 129 -3.50 -29.22 7.09
CA THR A 129 -4.94 -29.20 6.84
C THR A 129 -5.28 -29.14 5.35
N HIS A 130 -4.29 -29.13 4.46
CA HIS A 130 -4.45 -28.94 3.01
C HIS A 130 -5.33 -27.72 2.65
N ASN A 131 -5.30 -26.67 3.48
CA ASN A 131 -6.10 -25.48 3.27
C ASN A 131 -5.36 -24.51 2.35
N HIS A 132 -5.63 -24.62 1.06
CA HIS A 132 -4.96 -23.85 0.00
C HIS A 132 -5.05 -22.33 0.20
N GLN A 133 -6.22 -21.85 0.64
CA GLN A 133 -6.44 -20.43 0.90
C GLN A 133 -5.57 -19.93 2.05
N ALA A 134 -5.49 -20.70 3.14
CA ALA A 134 -4.63 -20.35 4.26
C ALA A 134 -3.14 -20.42 3.92
N ILE A 135 -2.73 -21.36 3.06
CA ILE A 135 -1.35 -21.46 2.56
C ILE A 135 -0.98 -20.17 1.81
N VAL A 136 -1.80 -19.75 0.84
CA VAL A 136 -1.56 -18.51 0.07
C VAL A 136 -1.55 -17.29 0.98
N TYR A 137 -2.54 -17.17 1.88
CA TYR A 137 -2.61 -16.04 2.80
C TYR A 137 -1.38 -15.97 3.72
N THR A 138 -0.96 -17.11 4.29
CA THR A 138 0.22 -17.14 5.18
C THR A 138 1.50 -16.80 4.42
N TYR A 139 1.70 -17.35 3.21
CA TYR A 139 2.84 -16.97 2.37
C TYR A 139 2.83 -15.47 2.05
N SER A 140 1.67 -14.88 1.75
CA SER A 140 1.57 -13.44 1.48
C SER A 140 1.98 -12.59 2.69
N LEU A 141 1.60 -13.00 3.91
CA LEU A 141 2.02 -12.32 5.15
C LEU A 141 3.52 -12.50 5.42
N MET A 142 4.06 -13.70 5.20
CA MET A 142 5.50 -13.94 5.31
C MET A 142 6.28 -13.10 4.29
N ALA A 143 5.78 -12.97 3.06
CA ALA A 143 6.40 -12.18 2.01
C ALA A 143 6.38 -10.69 2.36
N ASN A 144 5.25 -10.18 2.85
CA ASN A 144 5.15 -8.82 3.37
C ASN A 144 6.14 -8.59 4.53
N LEU A 145 6.26 -9.54 5.47
CA LEU A 145 7.21 -9.45 6.59
C LEU A 145 8.68 -9.47 6.12
N ALA A 146 9.01 -10.31 5.13
CA ALA A 146 10.34 -10.36 4.54
C ALA A 146 10.68 -9.05 3.79
N TYR A 147 9.72 -8.52 3.03
CA TYR A 147 9.83 -7.23 2.37
C TYR A 147 10.07 -6.12 3.40
N ILE A 148 9.34 -6.16 4.53
CA ILE A 148 9.59 -5.26 5.65
C ILE A 148 11.06 -5.33 6.10
N GLN A 149 11.58 -6.52 6.26
CA GLN A 149 12.92 -6.69 6.78
C GLN A 149 14.01 -6.33 5.75
N GLY A 150 13.64 -5.83 4.56
CA GLY A 150 14.55 -5.56 3.46
C GLY A 150 15.06 -6.82 2.76
N GLN A 151 14.47 -7.98 3.06
CA GLN A 151 14.87 -9.29 2.51
C GLN A 151 14.16 -9.50 1.16
N LEU A 152 14.47 -8.66 0.17
CA LEU A 152 13.76 -8.60 -1.11
C LEU A 152 13.76 -9.93 -1.86
N ASP A 153 14.89 -10.66 -1.87
CA ASP A 153 14.98 -11.97 -2.52
C ASP A 153 14.11 -13.03 -1.82
N HIS A 154 13.94 -12.92 -0.51
CA HIS A 154 13.09 -13.82 0.24
C HIS A 154 11.61 -13.49 0.01
N ALA A 155 11.26 -12.20 0.03
CA ALA A 155 9.92 -11.73 -0.30
C ALA A 155 9.50 -12.14 -1.72
N GLU A 156 10.39 -12.00 -2.71
CA GLU A 156 10.16 -12.45 -4.08
C GLU A 156 9.81 -13.94 -4.14
N LYS A 157 10.60 -14.79 -3.47
CA LYS A 157 10.36 -16.24 -3.43
C LYS A 157 9.02 -16.58 -2.80
N LEU A 158 8.67 -15.92 -1.70
CA LEU A 158 7.42 -16.17 -0.98
C LEU A 158 6.20 -15.72 -1.80
N PHE A 159 6.25 -14.56 -2.47
CA PHE A 159 5.18 -14.14 -3.37
C PHE A 159 5.04 -15.03 -4.60
N LYS A 160 6.15 -15.49 -5.19
CA LYS A 160 6.11 -16.49 -6.27
C LYS A 160 5.49 -17.79 -5.82
N ALA A 161 5.82 -18.26 -4.62
CA ALA A 161 5.20 -19.44 -4.03
C ALA A 161 3.68 -19.24 -3.84
N ALA A 162 3.26 -18.13 -3.23
CA ALA A 162 1.85 -17.79 -3.05
C ALA A 162 1.09 -17.78 -4.39
N MET A 163 1.63 -17.10 -5.40
CA MET A 163 1.04 -17.02 -6.74
C MET A 163 1.00 -18.39 -7.43
N SER A 164 2.04 -19.22 -7.29
CA SER A 164 2.04 -20.59 -7.82
C SER A 164 0.96 -21.45 -7.18
N PHE A 165 0.74 -21.33 -5.87
CA PHE A 165 -0.39 -21.97 -5.21
C PHE A 165 -1.70 -21.45 -5.82
N MET A 166 -1.93 -20.14 -5.92
CA MET A 166 -3.17 -19.60 -6.52
C MET A 166 -3.49 -20.18 -7.91
N LEU A 167 -2.51 -20.20 -8.82
CA LEU A 167 -2.67 -20.71 -10.19
C LEU A 167 -2.91 -22.23 -10.24
N SER A 168 -2.14 -23.01 -9.46
CA SER A 168 -2.36 -24.47 -9.36
C SER A 168 -3.69 -24.83 -8.70
N GLY A 169 -4.24 -23.93 -7.87
CA GLY A 169 -5.59 -24.03 -7.31
C GLY A 169 -6.70 -23.60 -8.27
N GLY A 170 -6.38 -23.26 -9.52
CA GLY A 170 -7.35 -22.89 -10.55
C GLY A 170 -7.78 -21.42 -10.54
N THR A 171 -7.09 -20.54 -9.80
CA THR A 171 -7.35 -19.10 -9.86
C THR A 171 -6.93 -18.56 -11.24
N PRO A 172 -7.81 -17.88 -11.99
CA PRO A 172 -7.46 -17.33 -13.30
C PRO A 172 -6.31 -16.32 -13.24
N GLU A 173 -5.49 -16.25 -14.30
CA GLU A 173 -4.38 -15.29 -14.38
C GLU A 173 -4.83 -13.82 -14.37
N ASP A 174 -6.03 -13.55 -14.89
CA ASP A 174 -6.65 -12.23 -14.90
C ASP A 174 -7.51 -11.94 -13.66
N ASP A 175 -7.48 -12.82 -12.64
CA ASP A 175 -8.12 -12.57 -11.36
C ASP A 175 -7.45 -11.40 -10.61
N ASN A 176 -8.25 -10.58 -9.93
CA ASN A 176 -7.74 -9.40 -9.23
C ASN A 176 -6.69 -9.79 -8.17
N ALA A 177 -6.83 -10.95 -7.53
CA ALA A 177 -5.89 -11.43 -6.52
C ALA A 177 -4.52 -11.79 -7.15
N VAL A 178 -4.52 -12.42 -8.33
CA VAL A 178 -3.28 -12.75 -9.05
C VAL A 178 -2.58 -11.49 -9.54
N ILE A 179 -3.36 -10.53 -10.04
CA ILE A 179 -2.83 -9.22 -10.46
C ILE A 179 -2.27 -8.44 -9.26
N GLU A 180 -2.90 -8.49 -8.09
CA GLU A 180 -2.36 -7.88 -6.86
C GLU A 180 -1.01 -8.50 -6.47
N MET A 181 -0.86 -9.83 -6.55
CA MET A 181 0.42 -10.50 -6.31
C MET A 181 1.48 -10.10 -7.35
N SER A 182 1.07 -9.96 -8.60
CA SER A 182 1.93 -9.51 -9.71
C SER A 182 2.41 -8.07 -9.49
N LEU A 183 1.55 -7.18 -9.00
CA LEU A 183 1.91 -5.80 -8.64
C LEU A 183 2.94 -5.76 -7.50
N LYS A 184 2.79 -6.62 -6.49
CA LYS A 184 3.77 -6.77 -5.40
C LYS A 184 5.12 -7.24 -5.93
N LEU A 185 5.14 -8.24 -6.80
CA LEU A 185 6.36 -8.71 -7.45
C LEU A 185 7.01 -7.64 -8.34
N ALA A 186 6.23 -6.90 -9.14
CA ALA A 186 6.75 -5.81 -9.97
C ALA A 186 7.44 -4.73 -9.12
N THR A 187 6.86 -4.41 -7.96
CA THR A 187 7.44 -3.44 -7.02
C THR A 187 8.73 -3.97 -6.38
N ILE A 188 8.78 -5.25 -6.01
CA ILE A 188 10.01 -5.88 -5.52
C ILE A 188 11.11 -5.86 -6.60
N TYR A 189 10.77 -6.17 -7.85
CA TYR A 189 11.71 -6.09 -8.96
C TYR A 189 12.24 -4.67 -9.18
N ALA A 190 11.38 -3.67 -9.06
CA ALA A 190 11.79 -2.27 -9.12
C ALA A 190 12.82 -1.94 -8.02
N GLU A 191 12.59 -2.38 -6.77
CA GLU A 191 13.53 -2.16 -5.66
C GLU A 191 14.84 -2.94 -5.79
N GLN A 192 14.80 -4.13 -6.40
CA GLN A 192 15.98 -4.92 -6.75
C GLN A 192 16.71 -4.40 -8.00
N ASN A 193 16.24 -3.31 -8.63
CA ASN A 193 16.77 -2.77 -9.88
C ASN A 193 16.71 -3.76 -11.06
N LYS A 194 15.74 -4.68 -11.06
CA LYS A 194 15.46 -5.62 -12.16
C LYS A 194 14.49 -4.97 -13.16
N VAL A 195 15.00 -3.97 -13.89
CA VAL A 195 14.23 -3.04 -14.74
C VAL A 195 13.25 -3.75 -15.69
N GLU A 196 13.72 -4.72 -16.47
CA GLU A 196 12.88 -5.42 -17.45
C GLU A 196 11.71 -6.17 -16.81
N LEU A 197 11.96 -6.84 -15.68
CA LEU A 197 10.92 -7.58 -14.96
C LEU A 197 9.92 -6.63 -14.29
N ALA A 198 10.38 -5.49 -13.78
CA ALA A 198 9.52 -4.46 -13.20
C ALA A 198 8.58 -3.86 -14.26
N GLU A 199 9.13 -3.41 -15.40
CA GLU A 199 8.35 -2.85 -16.50
C GLU A 199 7.36 -3.87 -17.07
N HIS A 200 7.78 -5.12 -17.27
CA HIS A 200 6.88 -6.19 -17.71
C HIS A 200 5.76 -6.42 -16.68
N GLY A 201 6.09 -6.52 -15.39
CA GLY A 201 5.12 -6.75 -14.33
C GLY A 201 4.08 -5.62 -14.24
N PHE A 202 4.53 -4.37 -14.28
CA PHE A 202 3.61 -3.23 -14.27
C PHE A 202 2.74 -3.16 -15.53
N ARG A 203 3.29 -3.49 -16.70
CA ARG A 203 2.53 -3.55 -17.97
C ARG A 203 1.45 -4.63 -17.90
N PHE A 204 1.81 -5.84 -17.51
CA PHE A 204 0.88 -6.95 -17.30
C PHE A 204 -0.29 -6.53 -16.40
N CYS A 205 0.01 -5.92 -15.24
CA CYS A 205 -1.05 -5.51 -14.32
C CYS A 205 -2.02 -4.50 -14.94
N THR A 206 -1.51 -3.46 -15.60
CA THR A 206 -2.39 -2.42 -16.18
C THR A 206 -3.18 -2.95 -17.37
N GLU A 207 -2.55 -3.68 -18.30
CA GLU A 207 -3.21 -4.17 -19.51
C GLU A 207 -4.25 -5.25 -19.19
N SER A 208 -3.96 -6.17 -18.26
CA SER A 208 -4.92 -7.19 -17.84
C SER A 208 -6.17 -6.57 -17.20
N LEU A 209 -6.01 -5.55 -16.35
CA LEU A 209 -7.15 -4.87 -15.72
C LEU A 209 -7.94 -4.00 -16.69
N GLU A 210 -7.27 -3.26 -17.59
CA GLU A 210 -7.93 -2.49 -18.65
C GLU A 210 -8.76 -3.42 -19.55
N ALA A 211 -8.17 -4.51 -20.04
CA ALA A 211 -8.88 -5.48 -20.88
C ALA A 211 -10.07 -6.15 -20.14
N LYS A 212 -9.93 -6.42 -18.83
CA LYS A 212 -11.00 -6.96 -18.00
C LYS A 212 -12.17 -5.98 -17.86
N LEU A 213 -11.87 -4.70 -17.65
CA LEU A 213 -12.89 -3.64 -17.56
C LEU A 213 -13.57 -3.38 -18.90
N GLU A 214 -12.84 -3.42 -20.02
CA GLU A 214 -13.41 -3.30 -21.37
C GLU A 214 -14.44 -4.39 -21.66
N LYS A 215 -14.10 -5.65 -21.37
CA LYS A 215 -15.02 -6.79 -21.50
C LYS A 215 -16.28 -6.61 -20.64
N GLN A 216 -16.12 -6.11 -19.42
CA GLN A 216 -17.25 -5.86 -18.51
C GLN A 216 -18.14 -4.68 -18.96
N ASN A 217 -17.55 -3.66 -19.58
CA ASN A 217 -18.27 -2.51 -20.09
C ASN A 217 -19.11 -2.83 -21.34
N ALA A 218 -18.64 -3.78 -22.17
CA ALA A 218 -19.32 -4.22 -23.38
C ALA A 218 -20.63 -5.02 -23.14
N LEU A 219 -20.88 -5.48 -21.92
CA LEU A 219 -22.10 -6.21 -21.56
C LEU A 219 -23.33 -5.26 -21.49
N PRO A 220 -24.53 -5.70 -21.94
CA PRO A 220 -25.77 -4.93 -21.83
C PRO A 220 -26.10 -4.54 -20.38
N ALA A 221 -26.69 -3.36 -20.16
CA ALA A 221 -26.99 -2.84 -18.81
C ALA A 221 -27.94 -3.75 -17.99
N GLU A 222 -28.81 -4.50 -18.67
CA GLU A 222 -29.77 -5.43 -18.07
C GLU A 222 -29.11 -6.71 -17.50
N GLU A 223 -27.87 -7.00 -17.89
CA GLU A 223 -27.10 -8.18 -17.46
C GLU A 223 -26.07 -7.86 -16.36
N LYS A 224 -26.15 -6.66 -15.75
CA LYS A 224 -25.18 -6.18 -14.75
C LYS A 224 -25.75 -6.30 -13.33
N PRO A 225 -25.70 -7.49 -12.67
CA PRO A 225 -26.11 -7.62 -11.28
C PRO A 225 -25.24 -6.77 -10.34
N ASP A 226 -25.82 -6.32 -9.22
CA ASP A 226 -25.17 -5.44 -8.24
C ASP A 226 -23.84 -6.00 -7.71
N GLU A 227 -23.74 -7.33 -7.51
CA GLU A 227 -22.49 -7.99 -7.08
C GLU A 227 -21.35 -7.84 -8.10
N GLN A 228 -21.67 -7.78 -9.40
CA GLN A 228 -20.66 -7.51 -10.42
C GLN A 228 -20.21 -6.05 -10.41
N GLU A 229 -21.06 -5.10 -10.02
CA GLU A 229 -20.63 -3.70 -9.92
C GLU A 229 -19.66 -3.49 -8.76
N ALA A 230 -19.87 -4.17 -7.63
CA ALA A 230 -18.90 -4.17 -6.54
C ALA A 230 -17.53 -4.70 -7.00
N LEU A 231 -17.52 -5.82 -7.74
CA LEU A 231 -16.29 -6.38 -8.30
C LEU A 231 -15.65 -5.46 -9.36
N ARG A 232 -16.45 -4.79 -10.20
CA ARG A 232 -15.96 -3.80 -11.18
C ARG A 232 -15.29 -2.62 -10.50
N LYS A 233 -15.92 -2.07 -9.45
CA LYS A 233 -15.35 -1.01 -8.61
C LYS A 233 -14.01 -1.43 -8.03
N ASP A 234 -13.96 -2.64 -7.47
CA ASP A 234 -12.75 -3.26 -6.93
C ASP A 234 -11.64 -3.38 -8.02
N THR A 235 -11.98 -3.84 -9.24
CA THR A 235 -11.06 -3.87 -10.38
C THR A 235 -10.56 -2.48 -10.79
N ARG A 236 -11.44 -1.47 -10.82
CA ARG A 236 -11.05 -0.07 -11.11
C ARG A 236 -10.08 0.45 -10.05
N LEU A 237 -10.36 0.22 -8.77
CA LEU A 237 -9.48 0.62 -7.68
C LEU A 237 -8.10 -0.04 -7.80
N LEU A 238 -8.04 -1.35 -8.07
CA LEU A 238 -6.77 -2.05 -8.29
C LEU A 238 -5.99 -1.46 -9.48
N LEU A 239 -6.68 -1.10 -10.56
CA LEU A 239 -6.04 -0.43 -11.70
C LEU A 239 -5.44 0.93 -11.30
N GLY A 240 -6.16 1.71 -10.49
CA GLY A 240 -5.64 2.96 -9.91
C GLY A 240 -4.35 2.74 -9.10
N LEU A 241 -4.27 1.64 -8.34
CA LEU A 241 -3.08 1.27 -7.56
C LEU A 241 -1.91 0.82 -8.44
N CYS A 242 -2.19 0.14 -9.54
CA CYS A 242 -1.17 -0.22 -10.53
C CYS A 242 -0.56 1.03 -11.17
N PHE A 243 -1.40 2.00 -11.55
CA PHE A 243 -0.92 3.27 -12.09
C PHE A 243 -0.10 4.06 -11.06
N ASP A 244 -0.58 4.21 -9.83
CA ASP A 244 0.16 4.86 -8.74
C ASP A 244 1.55 4.21 -8.53
N SER A 245 1.59 2.89 -8.36
CA SER A 245 2.85 2.17 -8.12
C SER A 245 3.83 2.32 -9.29
N ARG A 246 3.32 2.24 -10.54
CA ARG A 246 4.13 2.45 -11.73
C ARG A 246 4.59 3.90 -11.87
N ALA A 247 3.74 4.86 -11.50
CA ALA A 247 4.09 6.28 -11.49
C ALA A 247 5.24 6.56 -10.53
N ARG A 248 5.22 6.02 -9.31
CA ARG A 248 6.33 6.11 -8.35
C ARG A 248 7.62 5.53 -8.92
N TYR A 249 7.54 4.34 -9.52
CA TYR A 249 8.69 3.71 -10.17
C TYR A 249 9.26 4.56 -11.31
N ARG A 250 8.41 5.06 -12.21
CA ARG A 250 8.82 5.91 -13.34
C ARG A 250 9.38 7.25 -12.88
N ALA A 251 8.75 7.85 -11.88
CA ALA A 251 9.24 9.06 -11.25
C ALA A 251 10.64 8.80 -10.71
N SER A 252 10.86 7.71 -9.96
CA SER A 252 12.15 7.31 -9.38
C SER A 252 13.29 7.18 -10.42
N ASN A 253 12.92 6.85 -11.67
CA ASN A 253 13.82 6.72 -12.82
C ASN A 253 13.86 7.96 -13.73
N LEU A 254 13.35 9.11 -13.27
CA LEU A 254 13.33 10.38 -14.02
C LEU A 254 12.43 10.39 -15.26
N HIS A 255 11.55 9.40 -15.42
CA HIS A 255 10.55 9.37 -16.50
C HIS A 255 9.32 10.21 -16.14
N LEU A 256 9.54 11.49 -15.85
CA LEU A 256 8.55 12.40 -15.23
C LEU A 256 7.28 12.56 -16.07
N ASN A 257 7.38 12.61 -17.40
CA ASN A 257 6.21 12.72 -18.28
C ASN A 257 5.29 11.49 -18.16
N LEU A 258 5.87 10.29 -18.16
CA LEU A 258 5.10 9.05 -18.02
C LEU A 258 4.55 8.90 -16.60
N ALA A 259 5.31 9.33 -15.59
CA ALA A 259 4.84 9.34 -14.20
C ALA A 259 3.64 10.27 -14.01
N ALA A 260 3.68 11.48 -14.57
CA ALA A 260 2.55 12.42 -14.50
C ALA A 260 1.28 11.85 -15.17
N GLN A 261 1.43 11.16 -16.31
CA GLN A 261 0.30 10.49 -16.97
C GLN A 261 -0.30 9.39 -16.10
N ASP A 262 0.54 8.54 -15.49
CA ASP A 262 0.07 7.47 -14.62
C ASP A 262 -0.59 8.03 -13.35
N TYR A 263 -0.01 9.04 -12.69
CA TYR A 263 -0.64 9.69 -11.54
C TYR A 263 -1.97 10.34 -11.91
N GLN A 264 -2.09 10.96 -13.08
CA GLN A 264 -3.36 11.52 -13.53
C GLN A 264 -4.43 10.43 -13.72
N LYS A 265 -4.07 9.28 -14.32
CA LYS A 265 -4.99 8.14 -14.44
C LYS A 265 -5.42 7.60 -13.08
N ALA A 266 -4.46 7.40 -12.17
CA ALA A 266 -4.73 6.96 -10.79
C ALA A 266 -5.66 7.93 -10.05
N LEU A 267 -5.39 9.24 -10.17
CA LEU A 267 -6.19 10.30 -9.53
C LEU A 267 -7.63 10.31 -10.05
N ASN A 268 -7.81 10.18 -11.36
CA ASN A 268 -9.16 10.15 -11.97
C ASN A 268 -9.98 8.96 -11.45
N ILE A 269 -9.37 7.77 -11.41
CA ILE A 269 -10.01 6.57 -10.84
C ILE A 269 -10.37 6.79 -9.37
N CYS A 270 -9.43 7.29 -8.57
CA CYS A 270 -9.64 7.48 -7.14
C CYS A 270 -10.75 8.50 -6.86
N ARG A 271 -10.78 9.63 -7.58
CA ARG A 271 -11.86 10.62 -7.52
C ARG A 271 -13.22 10.01 -7.85
N GLN A 272 -13.29 9.24 -8.93
CA GLN A 272 -14.54 8.62 -9.37
C GLN A 272 -15.07 7.59 -8.36
N GLU A 273 -14.21 6.73 -7.82
CA GLU A 273 -14.64 5.60 -6.99
C GLU A 273 -14.73 5.93 -5.49
N GLN A 274 -13.99 6.93 -5.01
CA GLN A 274 -13.83 7.24 -3.58
C GLN A 274 -14.12 8.71 -3.24
N GLY A 275 -14.20 9.61 -4.23
CA GLY A 275 -14.50 11.02 -4.05
C GLY A 275 -13.28 11.91 -3.78
N ASP A 276 -13.51 13.23 -3.83
CA ASP A 276 -12.43 14.24 -3.72
C ASP A 276 -11.85 14.37 -2.31
N THR A 277 -12.62 14.04 -1.28
CA THR A 277 -12.19 14.13 0.13
C THR A 277 -11.45 12.88 0.61
N HIS A 278 -11.34 11.85 -0.23
CA HIS A 278 -10.70 10.59 0.18
C HIS A 278 -9.19 10.79 0.37
N PRO A 279 -8.59 10.24 1.45
CA PRO A 279 -7.15 10.32 1.71
C PRO A 279 -6.26 10.05 0.49
N GLN A 280 -6.55 8.96 -0.23
CA GLN A 280 -5.77 8.57 -1.40
C GLN A 280 -5.88 9.59 -2.54
N THR A 281 -7.02 10.27 -2.69
CA THR A 281 -7.19 11.32 -3.69
C THR A 281 -6.24 12.49 -3.42
N LEU A 282 -6.17 12.94 -2.16
CA LEU A 282 -5.31 14.05 -1.75
C LEU A 282 -3.83 13.72 -1.91
N VAL A 283 -3.46 12.47 -1.61
CA VAL A 283 -2.11 11.94 -1.83
C VAL A 283 -1.76 11.98 -3.31
N LEU A 284 -2.59 11.41 -4.19
CA LEU A 284 -2.34 11.40 -5.63
C LEU A 284 -2.25 12.81 -6.22
N MET A 285 -3.02 13.78 -5.71
CA MET A 285 -2.89 15.19 -6.08
C MET A 285 -1.52 15.75 -5.69
N SER A 286 -1.06 15.47 -4.47
CA SER A 286 0.26 15.91 -3.99
C SER A 286 1.43 15.25 -4.75
N ASP A 287 1.30 13.97 -5.08
CA ASP A 287 2.33 13.21 -5.80
C ASP A 287 2.44 13.72 -7.24
N LEU A 288 1.31 13.93 -7.91
CA LEU A 288 1.26 14.55 -9.23
C LEU A 288 1.83 15.98 -9.19
N ALA A 289 1.47 16.78 -8.19
CA ALA A 289 2.03 18.14 -8.03
C ALA A 289 3.55 18.10 -7.91
N THR A 290 4.11 17.13 -7.19
CA THR A 290 5.56 17.00 -7.06
C THR A 290 6.22 16.59 -8.38
N VAL A 291 5.61 15.72 -9.17
CA VAL A 291 6.12 15.40 -10.51
C VAL A 291 6.07 16.61 -11.44
N LEU A 292 4.99 17.40 -11.40
CA LEU A 292 4.86 18.64 -12.17
C LEU A 292 5.93 19.66 -11.77
N ASP A 293 6.18 19.80 -10.47
CA ASP A 293 7.23 20.67 -9.93
C ASP A 293 8.63 20.24 -10.40
N LEU A 294 8.91 18.93 -10.41
CA LEU A 294 10.16 18.38 -10.96
C LEU A 294 10.31 18.59 -12.47
N GLN A 295 9.20 18.75 -13.20
CA GLN A 295 9.21 19.15 -14.62
C GLN A 295 9.42 20.66 -14.82
N GLY A 296 9.53 21.45 -13.73
CA GLY A 296 9.58 22.91 -13.78
C GLY A 296 8.21 23.58 -13.97
N ARG A 297 7.11 22.81 -13.93
CA ARG A 297 5.73 23.30 -14.06
C ARG A 297 5.19 23.74 -12.70
N HIS A 298 5.87 24.69 -12.06
CA HIS A 298 5.59 25.11 -10.69
C HIS A 298 4.17 25.66 -10.51
N ASP A 299 3.64 26.41 -11.48
CA ASP A 299 2.29 26.98 -11.40
C ASP A 299 1.21 25.90 -11.40
N ASP A 300 1.33 24.91 -12.28
CA ASP A 300 0.40 23.77 -12.33
C ASP A 300 0.48 22.94 -11.04
N ALA A 301 1.69 22.74 -10.52
CA ALA A 301 1.93 22.06 -9.25
C ALA A 301 1.28 22.78 -8.07
N LEU A 302 1.41 24.11 -8.00
CA LEU A 302 0.82 24.94 -6.95
C LEU A 302 -0.70 24.88 -6.94
N VAL A 303 -1.34 24.98 -8.10
CA VAL A 303 -2.80 24.86 -8.20
C VAL A 303 -3.27 23.53 -7.61
N LEU A 304 -2.61 22.44 -7.99
CA LEU A 304 -3.01 21.10 -7.59
C LEU A 304 -2.78 20.83 -6.10
N VAL A 305 -1.60 21.18 -5.56
CA VAL A 305 -1.30 20.96 -4.13
C VAL A 305 -2.11 21.90 -3.23
N GLN A 306 -2.39 23.12 -3.67
CA GLN A 306 -3.26 24.05 -2.92
C GLN A 306 -4.68 23.50 -2.81
N GLN A 307 -5.24 22.97 -3.91
CA GLN A 307 -6.53 22.30 -3.87
C GLN A 307 -6.53 21.12 -2.87
N ALA A 308 -5.47 20.31 -2.83
CA ALA A 308 -5.36 19.21 -1.87
C ALA A 308 -5.31 19.72 -0.41
N VAL A 309 -4.56 20.80 -0.14
CA VAL A 309 -4.49 21.44 1.17
C VAL A 309 -5.86 21.96 1.61
N ASP A 310 -6.58 22.66 0.74
CA ASP A 310 -7.87 23.27 1.09
C ASP A 310 -8.93 22.20 1.39
N VAL A 311 -8.98 21.13 0.59
CA VAL A 311 -9.85 19.98 0.88
C VAL A 311 -9.45 19.32 2.19
N SER A 312 -8.14 19.09 2.42
CA SER A 312 -7.66 18.44 3.65
C SER A 312 -8.01 19.22 4.93
N ARG A 313 -7.98 20.56 4.88
CA ARG A 313 -8.38 21.45 5.97
C ARG A 313 -9.86 21.32 6.30
N SER A 314 -10.70 21.27 5.28
CA SER A 314 -12.16 21.13 5.46
C SER A 314 -12.56 19.76 6.02
N ALA A 315 -11.81 18.71 5.67
CA ALA A 315 -12.12 17.33 6.04
C ALA A 315 -11.44 16.86 7.34
N GLY A 316 -10.49 17.63 7.89
CA GLY A 316 -9.73 17.26 9.10
C GLY A 316 -8.78 16.08 8.87
N HIS A 317 -8.03 16.08 7.77
CA HIS A 317 -7.18 14.94 7.39
C HIS A 317 -5.94 14.80 8.30
N PRO A 318 -5.59 13.60 8.80
CA PRO A 318 -4.48 13.40 9.74
C PRO A 318 -3.11 13.75 9.14
N ASP A 319 -2.96 13.62 7.83
CA ASP A 319 -1.69 13.87 7.12
C ASP A 319 -1.61 15.28 6.48
N GLN A 320 -2.38 16.25 6.98
CA GLN A 320 -2.39 17.63 6.46
C GLN A 320 -0.99 18.27 6.45
N HIS A 321 -0.14 17.94 7.42
CA HIS A 321 1.23 18.45 7.52
C HIS A 321 2.09 18.06 6.31
N VAL A 322 1.87 16.89 5.71
CA VAL A 322 2.60 16.44 4.52
C VAL A 322 2.23 17.30 3.30
N LEU A 323 0.94 17.56 3.10
CA LEU A 323 0.45 18.40 2.00
C LEU A 323 0.98 19.83 2.09
N LEU A 324 0.96 20.42 3.30
CA LEU A 324 1.52 21.75 3.56
C LEU A 324 3.04 21.80 3.33
N GLY A 325 3.77 20.77 3.76
CA GLY A 325 5.21 20.66 3.51
C GLY A 325 5.55 20.55 2.01
N ASN A 326 4.69 19.90 1.22
CA ASN A 326 4.84 19.84 -0.24
C ASN A 326 4.53 21.18 -0.90
N LEU A 327 3.44 21.84 -0.51
CA LEU A 327 3.14 23.22 -0.95
C LEU A 327 4.31 24.17 -0.66
N ALA A 328 4.86 24.12 0.55
CA ALA A 328 6.00 24.94 0.96
C ALA A 328 7.26 24.65 0.11
N GLY A 329 7.50 23.38 -0.25
CA GLY A 329 8.60 22.98 -1.13
C GLY A 329 8.45 23.53 -2.55
N ILE A 330 7.26 23.44 -3.13
CA ILE A 330 6.98 23.96 -4.47
C ILE A 330 7.11 25.50 -4.49
N LEU A 331 6.63 26.19 -3.45
CA LEU A 331 6.82 27.63 -3.28
C LEU A 331 8.31 28.01 -3.19
N LEU A 332 9.12 27.21 -2.48
CA LEU A 332 10.57 27.40 -2.40
C LEU A 332 11.25 27.27 -3.77
N HIS A 333 10.85 26.28 -4.59
CA HIS A 333 11.36 26.11 -5.95
C HIS A 333 11.01 27.28 -6.86
N LYS A 334 9.79 27.82 -6.73
CA LYS A 334 9.35 29.03 -7.44
C LYS A 334 10.01 30.33 -6.93
N GLY A 335 10.69 30.29 -5.78
CA GLY A 335 11.36 31.45 -5.18
C GLY A 335 10.47 32.32 -4.27
N GLN A 336 9.25 31.85 -3.95
CA GLN A 336 8.35 32.53 -3.02
C GLN A 336 8.74 32.21 -1.57
N LEU A 337 9.87 32.76 -1.12
CA LEU A 337 10.53 32.39 0.15
C LEU A 337 9.67 32.70 1.39
N ASP A 338 8.90 33.78 1.38
CA ASP A 338 8.08 34.19 2.53
C ASP A 338 6.88 33.27 2.76
N ASP A 339 6.13 32.96 1.69
CA ASP A 339 5.04 32.00 1.77
C ASP A 339 5.55 30.59 2.10
N SER A 340 6.68 30.18 1.50
CA SER A 340 7.32 28.90 1.81
C SER A 340 7.66 28.77 3.30
N ALA A 341 8.31 29.79 3.89
CA ALA A 341 8.62 29.78 5.32
C ALA A 341 7.36 29.65 6.19
N ARG A 342 6.30 30.40 5.85
CA ARG A 342 5.03 30.37 6.58
C ARG A 342 4.42 28.97 6.56
N PHE A 343 4.32 28.34 5.39
CA PHE A 343 3.72 27.02 5.27
C PHE A 343 4.58 25.91 5.88
N TYR A 344 5.92 25.99 5.78
CA TYR A 344 6.78 25.05 6.51
C TYR A 344 6.61 25.16 8.03
N GLN A 345 6.45 26.37 8.57
CA GLN A 345 6.23 26.56 10.00
C GLN A 345 4.86 26.02 10.44
N GLU A 346 3.81 26.24 9.65
CA GLU A 346 2.48 25.66 9.89
C GLU A 346 2.54 24.13 9.87
N ALA A 347 3.17 23.56 8.84
CA ALA A 347 3.34 22.13 8.69
C ALA A 347 4.12 21.51 9.86
N LEU A 348 5.17 22.20 10.34
CA LEU A 348 6.01 21.74 11.44
C LEU A 348 5.24 21.60 12.75
N VAL A 349 4.35 22.55 13.05
CA VAL A 349 3.49 22.49 14.25
C VAL A 349 2.55 21.28 14.17
N LEU A 350 1.93 21.04 13.01
CA LEU A 350 1.05 19.90 12.81
C LEU A 350 1.81 18.57 12.86
N ALA A 351 3.00 18.50 12.27
CA ALA A 351 3.85 17.30 12.32
C ALA A 351 4.29 16.97 13.75
N GLN A 352 4.58 17.97 14.58
CA GLN A 352 4.87 17.80 16.02
C GLN A 352 3.67 17.26 16.78
N GLN A 353 2.47 17.79 16.52
CA GLN A 353 1.23 17.29 17.13
C GLN A 353 0.93 15.84 16.73
N ALA A 354 1.25 15.46 15.49
CA ALA A 354 1.10 14.10 14.98
C ALA A 354 2.21 13.13 15.43
N GLY A 355 3.31 13.63 16.02
CA GLY A 355 4.49 12.83 16.33
C GLY A 355 5.22 12.29 15.09
N ASP A 356 5.08 12.95 13.94
CA ASP A 356 5.70 12.54 12.68
C ASP A 356 7.13 13.09 12.56
N GLN A 357 8.08 12.34 13.15
CA GLN A 357 9.47 12.80 13.23
C GLN A 357 10.13 13.03 11.86
N GLU A 358 9.73 12.30 10.82
CA GLU A 358 10.29 12.55 9.49
C GLU A 358 9.82 13.86 8.91
N ALA A 359 8.52 14.11 8.98
CA ALA A 359 7.97 15.34 8.49
C ALA A 359 8.58 16.54 9.23
N ILE A 360 8.80 16.42 10.55
CA ILE A 360 9.53 17.40 11.35
C ILE A 360 10.92 17.66 10.79
N ASP A 361 11.74 16.62 10.61
CA ASP A 361 13.11 16.74 10.11
C ASP A 361 13.13 17.37 8.71
N GLN A 362 12.18 17.00 7.84
CA GLN A 362 12.04 17.54 6.49
C GLN A 362 11.67 19.03 6.49
N MET A 363 10.71 19.43 7.31
CA MET A 363 10.27 20.82 7.41
C MET A 363 11.37 21.71 7.98
N GLN A 364 12.14 21.22 8.95
CA GLN A 364 13.31 21.91 9.46
C GLN A 364 14.38 22.10 8.37
N GLU A 365 14.62 21.08 7.53
CA GLU A 365 15.55 21.22 6.41
C GLU A 365 15.05 22.21 5.36
N GLY A 366 13.75 22.19 5.05
CA GLY A 366 13.11 23.18 4.19
C GLY A 366 13.29 24.60 4.70
N LEU A 367 13.07 24.84 5.99
CA LEU A 367 13.28 26.14 6.64
C LEU A 367 14.75 26.60 6.59
N LYS A 368 15.71 25.68 6.74
CA LYS A 368 17.14 26.01 6.58
C LYS A 368 17.46 26.45 5.16
N GLU A 369 16.94 25.75 4.15
CA GLU A 369 17.15 26.12 2.75
C GLU A 369 16.49 27.47 2.42
N VAL A 370 15.28 27.73 2.93
CA VAL A 370 14.64 29.06 2.80
C VAL A 370 15.55 30.15 3.37
N LYS A 371 16.08 29.97 4.60
CA LYS A 371 16.98 30.93 5.23
C LYS A 371 18.23 31.17 4.38
N LYS A 372 18.88 30.10 3.93
CA LYS A 372 20.07 30.18 3.08
C LYS A 372 19.82 30.95 1.78
N ARG A 373 18.66 30.77 1.14
CA ARG A 373 18.30 31.53 -0.07
C ARG A 373 18.00 33.00 0.21
N ARG A 374 17.38 33.33 1.35
CA ARG A 374 17.20 34.72 1.78
C ARG A 374 18.52 35.42 2.03
N ASP A 375 19.42 34.79 2.77
CA ASP A 375 20.73 35.36 3.09
C ASP A 375 21.54 35.67 1.81
N LYS A 376 21.45 34.79 0.80
CA LYS A 376 22.05 35.03 -0.52
C LYS A 376 21.41 36.21 -1.24
N ALA A 377 20.07 36.29 -1.25
CA ALA A 377 19.34 37.38 -1.91
C ALA A 377 19.58 38.76 -1.26
N THR A 378 20.02 38.81 0.00
CA THR A 378 20.41 40.05 0.67
C THR A 378 21.88 40.47 0.43
N GLN A 379 22.68 39.61 -0.18
CA GLN A 379 24.10 39.86 -0.49
C GLN A 379 24.34 40.28 -1.94
N ASP A 380 23.37 40.02 -2.84
CA ASP A 380 23.32 40.49 -4.22
C ASP A 380 22.54 41.82 -4.31
#